data_AF-A0A813INR5-F1
#
_entry.id   AF-A0A813INR5-F1
#
_cell.length_a   1.000
_cell.length_b   1.000
_cell.length_c   1.000
_cell.angle_alpha   90.00
_cell.angle_beta   90.00
_cell.angle_gamma   90.00
#
_symmetry.space_group_name_H-M   'P 1'
#
loop_
_entity.id
_entity.type
_entity.pdbx_description
1 polymer ?
#
loop_
_entity_poly.entity_id
_entity_poly.type
_entity_poly.pdbx_seq_one_letter_code
_entity_poly.pdbx_strand_id
1 'polypeptide(L)'
;ALHISCPRGSVFLGPHFAADELRQSLGKEYQSAVELQNENEFAEAVAVHLHAGRVVGCFYGAMEFGPRALGHRSLLVRATDPDISASLNTRLHRTDFMPFAPVTLRARASEAYEGWDPTDLEAGLYMSMCYEATPAMRELCPAVVHLDGTARPQVVDERDGLYFKILERYAATSGVHTLINTSFNLHEEPIVCSPKDALAAFRGGACDVLAMFPFLITPAALQIPGT
;
A
#
# COMPACT_ATOMS: atom_id res chain seq x y z
N ALA A 1 29.09 -11.54 -4.01
CA ALA A 1 27.74 -11.03 -3.69
C ALA A 1 27.19 -11.85 -2.54
N LEU A 2 26.90 -11.23 -1.39
CA LEU A 2 26.17 -11.89 -0.31
C LEU A 2 24.70 -11.95 -0.76
N HIS A 3 24.24 -13.13 -1.16
CA HIS A 3 22.81 -13.36 -1.40
C HIS A 3 22.11 -13.34 -0.04
N ILE A 4 21.52 -12.21 0.32
CA ILE A 4 20.59 -12.12 1.44
C ILE A 4 19.28 -12.72 0.94
N SER A 5 19.12 -14.04 1.08
CA SER A 5 17.86 -14.72 0.80
C SER A 5 17.13 -15.02 2.11
N CYS A 6 15.85 -14.68 2.20
CA CYS A 6 15.03 -15.08 3.34
C CYS A 6 15.03 -16.62 3.46
N PRO A 7 15.42 -17.22 4.62
CA PRO A 7 15.51 -18.67 4.77
C PRO A 7 14.21 -19.44 4.52
N ARG A 8 13.06 -18.74 4.60
CA ARG A 8 11.72 -19.28 4.35
C ARG A 8 11.14 -18.89 2.98
N GLY A 9 11.92 -18.22 2.13
CA GLY A 9 11.47 -17.76 0.80
C GLY A 9 10.48 -16.59 0.81
N SER A 10 10.06 -16.10 1.99
CA SER A 10 9.11 -15.00 2.15
C SER A 10 9.19 -14.39 3.56
N VAL A 11 8.93 -13.08 3.67
CA VAL A 11 8.81 -12.36 4.96
C VAL A 11 7.37 -12.33 5.48
N PHE A 12 6.40 -12.85 4.74
CA PHE A 12 4.99 -12.90 5.15
C PHE A 12 4.76 -14.09 6.11
N LEU A 13 5.22 -13.94 7.36
CA LEU A 13 5.26 -14.99 8.39
C LEU A 13 4.20 -14.81 9.49
N GLY A 14 3.44 -13.72 9.46
CA GLY A 14 2.39 -13.43 10.42
C GLY A 14 1.05 -14.10 10.08
N PRO A 15 -0.01 -13.79 10.85
CA PRO A 15 -1.32 -14.41 10.65
C PRO A 15 -1.93 -14.07 9.29
N HIS A 16 -2.68 -15.03 8.77
CA HIS A 16 -3.55 -14.91 7.60
C HIS A 16 -4.98 -15.24 8.04
N PHE A 17 -5.95 -14.52 7.47
CA PHE A 17 -7.37 -14.69 7.78
C PHE A 17 -8.11 -15.04 6.48
N ALA A 18 -8.85 -16.15 6.50
CA ALA A 18 -9.65 -16.59 5.37
C ALA A 18 -10.89 -15.71 5.18
N ALA A 19 -11.48 -15.73 3.99
CA ALA A 19 -12.66 -14.94 3.66
C ALA A 19 -13.82 -15.12 4.66
N ASP A 20 -14.02 -16.34 5.18
CA ASP A 20 -15.08 -16.62 6.16
C ASP A 20 -14.80 -15.96 7.53
N GLU A 21 -13.54 -15.90 7.96
CA GLU A 21 -13.14 -15.20 9.20
C GLU A 21 -13.29 -13.69 9.04
N LEU A 22 -12.96 -13.15 7.86
CA LEU A 22 -13.18 -11.74 7.53
C LEU A 22 -14.68 -11.43 7.56
N ARG A 23 -15.50 -12.24 6.88
CA ARG A 23 -16.97 -12.07 6.83
C ARG A 23 -17.60 -12.09 8.22
N GLN A 24 -17.14 -13.00 9.09
CA GLN A 24 -17.60 -13.04 10.50
C GLN A 24 -17.21 -11.77 11.25
N SER A 25 -16.02 -11.20 10.98
CA SER A 25 -15.51 -10.01 11.66
C SER A 25 -16.24 -8.71 11.26
N LEU A 26 -16.80 -8.63 10.04
CA LEU A 26 -17.55 -7.46 9.56
C LEU A 26 -18.80 -7.17 10.39
N GLY A 27 -19.45 -8.21 10.93
CA GLY A 27 -20.65 -8.08 11.75
C GLY A 27 -21.80 -7.34 11.05
N LYS A 28 -22.70 -6.72 11.82
CA LYS A 28 -23.87 -5.99 11.27
C LYS A 28 -23.52 -4.59 10.75
N GLU A 29 -22.43 -4.01 11.21
CA GLU A 29 -22.05 -2.63 10.90
C GLU A 29 -21.60 -2.47 9.44
N TYR A 30 -20.95 -3.50 8.88
CA TYR A 30 -20.40 -3.49 7.52
C TYR A 30 -21.17 -4.40 6.56
N GLN A 31 -22.49 -4.52 6.73
CA GLN A 31 -23.34 -5.28 5.80
C GLN A 31 -23.34 -4.72 4.37
N SER A 32 -22.99 -3.45 4.20
CA SER A 32 -22.84 -2.81 2.89
C SER A 32 -21.44 -2.98 2.29
N ALA A 33 -20.57 -3.80 2.89
CA ALA A 33 -19.30 -4.17 2.27
C ALA A 33 -19.57 -4.89 0.96
N VAL A 34 -18.85 -4.51 -0.09
CA VAL A 34 -18.95 -5.14 -1.40
C VAL A 34 -18.04 -6.36 -1.39
N GLU A 35 -18.57 -7.53 -1.73
CA GLU A 35 -17.77 -8.76 -1.90
C GLU A 35 -17.43 -8.94 -3.39
N LEU A 36 -16.14 -8.89 -3.71
CA LEU A 36 -15.63 -8.97 -5.08
C LEU A 36 -15.31 -10.42 -5.42
N GLN A 37 -15.59 -10.84 -6.66
CA GLN A 37 -15.56 -12.26 -7.01
C GLN A 37 -14.15 -12.82 -7.15
N ASN A 38 -13.19 -11.97 -7.53
CA ASN A 38 -11.82 -12.37 -7.77
C ASN A 38 -10.83 -11.22 -7.55
N GLU A 39 -9.54 -11.57 -7.56
CA GLU A 39 -8.45 -10.61 -7.36
C GLU A 39 -8.39 -9.50 -8.40
N ASN A 40 -8.84 -9.74 -9.64
CA ASN A 40 -8.78 -8.72 -10.70
C ASN A 40 -9.84 -7.64 -10.47
N GLU A 41 -11.08 -8.04 -10.17
CA GLU A 41 -12.16 -7.12 -9.82
C GLU A 41 -11.81 -6.32 -8.56
N PHE A 42 -11.23 -6.98 -7.56
CA PHE A 42 -10.77 -6.32 -6.35
C PHE A 42 -9.66 -5.30 -6.62
N ALA A 43 -8.64 -5.70 -7.39
CA ALA A 43 -7.54 -4.81 -7.74
C ALA A 43 -8.02 -3.59 -8.55
N GLU A 44 -8.96 -3.80 -9.48
CA GLU A 44 -9.58 -2.73 -10.26
C GLU A 44 -10.37 -1.77 -9.36
N ALA A 45 -11.21 -2.29 -8.45
CA ALA A 45 -11.95 -1.45 -7.51
C ALA A 45 -11.00 -0.62 -6.65
N VAL A 46 -9.99 -1.25 -6.04
CA VAL A 46 -8.96 -0.54 -5.25
C VAL A 46 -8.24 0.53 -6.07
N ALA A 47 -7.85 0.22 -7.31
CA ALA A 47 -7.19 1.16 -8.21
C ALA A 47 -8.06 2.39 -8.51
N VAL A 48 -9.38 2.22 -8.70
CA VAL A 48 -10.31 3.34 -8.88
C VAL A 48 -10.32 4.25 -7.65
N HIS A 49 -10.30 3.70 -6.43
CA HIS A 49 -10.24 4.51 -5.22
C HIS A 49 -8.91 5.27 -5.08
N LEU A 50 -7.78 4.62 -5.38
CA LEU A 50 -6.46 5.27 -5.40
C LEU A 50 -6.39 6.38 -6.46
N HIS A 51 -6.91 6.13 -7.66
CA HIS A 51 -7.01 7.12 -8.74
C HIS A 51 -8.08 8.20 -8.48
N ALA A 52 -8.95 8.02 -7.49
CA ALA A 52 -9.80 9.07 -6.95
C ALA A 52 -9.15 9.87 -5.81
N GLY A 53 -7.95 9.46 -5.36
CA GLY A 53 -7.15 10.19 -4.36
C GLY A 53 -7.47 9.78 -2.93
N ARG A 54 -8.18 8.66 -2.78
CA ARG A 54 -8.58 8.11 -1.48
C ARG A 54 -7.42 7.33 -0.88
N VAL A 55 -7.27 7.40 0.45
CA VAL A 55 -6.35 6.56 1.21
C VAL A 55 -6.98 5.19 1.37
N VAL A 56 -6.31 4.15 0.87
CA VAL A 56 -6.80 2.76 0.94
C VAL A 56 -6.00 1.98 1.97
N GLY A 57 -6.67 1.48 3.01
CA GLY A 57 -6.08 0.53 3.95
C GLY A 57 -6.19 -0.89 3.41
N CYS A 58 -5.06 -1.51 3.11
CA CYS A 58 -4.93 -2.87 2.63
C CYS A 58 -4.74 -3.84 3.80
N PHE A 59 -5.60 -4.85 3.87
CA PHE A 59 -5.54 -5.93 4.85
C PHE A 59 -5.90 -7.27 4.17
N TYR A 60 -4.89 -7.98 3.67
CA TYR A 60 -5.09 -9.29 3.03
C TYR A 60 -3.82 -10.13 3.11
N GLY A 61 -3.90 -11.42 2.80
CA GLY A 61 -2.74 -12.31 2.85
C GLY A 61 -2.16 -12.48 4.27
N ALA A 62 -1.02 -13.15 4.35
CA ALA A 62 -0.26 -13.30 5.59
C ALA A 62 0.47 -11.99 5.94
N MET A 63 0.45 -11.58 7.20
CA MET A 63 1.11 -10.34 7.65
C MET A 63 2.64 -10.42 7.46
N GLU A 64 3.22 -9.28 7.07
CA GLU A 64 4.66 -9.04 6.97
C GLU A 64 5.35 -9.20 8.32
N PHE A 65 6.53 -9.81 8.33
CA PHE A 65 7.44 -9.74 9.46
C PHE A 65 8.35 -8.52 9.36
N GLY A 66 8.53 -7.82 10.48
CA GLY A 66 9.41 -6.67 10.59
C GLY A 66 8.66 -5.34 10.69
N PRO A 67 9.40 -4.21 10.73
CA PRO A 67 8.82 -2.90 11.02
C PRO A 67 8.21 -2.20 9.79
N ARG A 68 8.26 -2.82 8.61
CA ARG A 68 7.79 -2.24 7.35
C ARG A 68 6.56 -2.98 6.87
N ALA A 69 5.53 -2.22 6.54
CA ALA A 69 4.43 -2.74 5.74
C ALA A 69 4.88 -2.85 4.28
N LEU A 70 4.58 -3.97 3.64
CA LEU A 70 5.06 -4.36 2.31
C LEU A 70 3.89 -4.73 1.38
N GLY A 71 2.70 -4.19 1.65
CA GLY A 71 1.50 -4.31 0.84
C GLY A 71 0.33 -5.04 1.51
N HIS A 72 0.55 -5.90 2.50
CA HIS A 72 -0.48 -6.74 3.11
C HIS A 72 -1.15 -6.07 4.32
N ARG A 73 -0.43 -5.21 5.04
CA ARG A 73 -0.95 -4.37 6.15
C ARG A 73 -0.55 -2.91 5.95
N SER A 74 -0.95 -2.35 4.81
CA SER A 74 -0.41 -1.08 4.29
C SER A 74 -1.50 -0.05 4.04
N LEU A 75 -1.19 1.23 4.20
CA LEU A 75 -1.96 2.32 3.62
C LEU A 75 -1.33 2.67 2.27
N LEU A 76 -2.12 2.53 1.21
CA LEU A 76 -1.75 2.91 -0.15
C LEU A 76 -2.40 4.24 -0.50
N VAL A 77 -1.59 5.15 -1.04
CA VAL A 77 -2.03 6.51 -1.36
C VAL A 77 -1.37 6.98 -2.64
N ARG A 78 -2.06 7.83 -3.40
CA ARG A 78 -1.50 8.48 -4.58
C ARG A 78 -0.27 9.33 -4.21
N ALA A 79 0.83 9.17 -4.95
CA ALA A 79 2.07 9.90 -4.70
C ALA A 79 2.19 11.25 -5.46
N THR A 80 1.24 11.57 -6.35
CA THR A 80 1.31 12.76 -7.22
C THR A 80 0.90 14.07 -6.53
N ASP A 81 0.21 13.98 -5.40
CA ASP A 81 -0.25 15.16 -4.65
C ASP A 81 0.84 15.57 -3.65
N PRO A 82 1.48 16.74 -3.80
CA PRO A 82 2.55 17.17 -2.89
C PRO A 82 2.05 17.43 -1.45
N ASP A 83 0.77 17.73 -1.26
CA ASP A 83 0.21 18.08 0.05
C ASP A 83 -0.27 16.85 0.84
N ILE A 84 -0.33 15.68 0.19
CA ILE A 84 -0.85 14.45 0.79
C ILE A 84 -0.04 14.02 2.01
N SER A 85 1.26 14.29 2.05
CA SER A 85 2.14 13.93 3.16
C SER A 85 1.74 14.67 4.45
N ALA A 86 1.40 15.95 4.36
CA ALA A 86 0.95 16.75 5.50
C ALA A 86 -0.44 16.30 5.99
N SER A 87 -1.33 16.00 5.04
CA SER A 87 -2.66 15.45 5.33
C SER A 87 -2.58 14.08 6.02
N LEU A 88 -1.73 13.17 5.52
CA LEU A 88 -1.50 11.85 6.10
C LEU A 88 -0.87 11.93 7.49
N ASN A 89 0.12 12.78 7.71
CA ASN A 89 0.71 12.96 9.03
C ASN A 89 -0.32 13.47 10.04
N THR A 90 -1.17 14.42 9.65
CA THR A 90 -2.27 14.90 10.50
C THR A 90 -3.29 13.79 10.79
N ARG A 91 -3.73 13.08 9.75
CA ARG A 91 -4.71 11.98 9.86
C ARG A 91 -4.22 10.84 10.74
N LEU A 92 -2.95 10.48 10.60
CA LEU A 92 -2.32 9.39 11.33
C LEU A 92 -1.66 9.87 12.62
N HIS A 93 -1.93 11.10 13.06
CA HIS A 93 -1.36 11.78 14.24
C HIS A 93 0.17 11.69 14.35
N ARG A 94 0.89 11.64 13.24
CA ARG A 94 2.36 11.56 13.20
C ARG A 94 2.95 12.96 13.38
N THR A 95 3.83 13.09 14.35
CA THR A 95 4.64 14.29 14.61
C THR A 95 5.93 14.33 13.78
N ASP A 96 6.32 13.19 13.23
CA ASP A 96 7.56 13.03 12.48
C ASP A 96 7.42 13.55 11.05
N PHE A 97 8.39 14.38 10.63
CA PHE A 97 8.60 14.75 9.22
C PHE A 97 9.19 13.58 8.40
N MET A 98 9.00 12.33 8.84
CA MET A 98 9.58 11.18 8.15
C MET A 98 8.95 11.06 6.75
N PRO A 99 9.76 11.02 5.70
CA PRO A 99 9.24 10.90 4.34
C PRO A 99 8.57 9.53 4.15
N PHE A 100 7.52 9.53 3.33
CA PHE A 100 6.82 8.33 2.94
C PHE A 100 7.62 7.53 1.91
N ALA A 101 7.50 6.20 1.96
CA ALA A 101 8.21 5.33 1.03
C ALA A 101 7.37 5.16 -0.25
N PRO A 102 8.01 5.18 -1.43
CA PRO A 102 7.35 4.76 -2.64
C PRO A 102 7.20 3.24 -2.70
N VAL A 103 6.13 2.77 -3.33
CA VAL A 103 6.06 1.45 -3.96
C VAL A 103 5.95 1.64 -5.47
N THR A 104 6.83 1.00 -6.24
CA THR A 104 6.95 1.16 -7.70
C THR A 104 6.96 -0.18 -8.41
N LEU A 105 6.32 -0.25 -9.59
CA LEU A 105 6.42 -1.42 -10.47
C LEU A 105 7.88 -1.65 -10.89
N ARG A 106 8.38 -2.88 -10.75
CA ARG A 106 9.76 -3.26 -11.09
C ARG A 106 10.17 -2.88 -12.50
N ALA A 107 9.28 -3.08 -13.47
CA ALA A 107 9.51 -2.74 -14.86
C ALA A 107 9.77 -1.23 -15.11
N ARG A 108 9.46 -0.38 -14.12
CA ARG A 108 9.54 1.08 -14.18
C ARG A 108 10.54 1.66 -13.16
N ALA A 109 11.21 0.82 -12.37
CA ALA A 109 12.09 1.27 -11.31
C ALA A 109 13.27 2.12 -11.82
N SER A 110 13.87 1.77 -12.97
CA SER A 110 14.94 2.55 -13.59
C SER A 110 14.49 3.91 -14.15
N GLU A 111 13.19 4.11 -14.35
CA GLU A 111 12.64 5.41 -14.74
C GLU A 111 12.47 6.32 -13.53
N ALA A 112 12.36 5.74 -12.32
CA ALA A 112 12.10 6.45 -11.08
C ALA A 112 13.36 6.70 -10.23
N TYR A 113 14.36 5.82 -10.31
CA TYR A 113 15.52 5.81 -9.42
C TYR A 113 16.83 5.78 -10.21
N GLU A 114 17.72 6.75 -9.93
CA GLU A 114 19.03 6.84 -10.56
C GLU A 114 19.91 5.65 -10.17
N GLY A 115 20.55 5.03 -11.15
CA GLY A 115 21.47 3.92 -10.94
C GLY A 115 20.81 2.61 -10.48
N TRP A 116 19.48 2.50 -10.53
CA TRP A 116 18.78 1.25 -10.22
C TRP A 116 19.27 0.11 -11.12
N ASP A 117 19.78 -0.95 -10.50
CA ASP A 117 20.16 -2.17 -11.18
C ASP A 117 19.24 -3.34 -10.77
N PRO A 118 18.83 -4.24 -11.68
CA PRO A 118 18.03 -5.42 -11.33
C PRO A 118 18.66 -6.32 -10.26
N THR A 119 19.97 -6.25 -10.01
CA THR A 119 20.65 -6.94 -8.91
C THR A 119 20.34 -6.35 -7.53
N ASP A 120 19.83 -5.13 -7.46
CA ASP A 120 19.39 -4.48 -6.21
C ASP A 120 17.98 -4.91 -5.76
N LEU A 121 17.34 -5.80 -6.50
CA LEU A 121 15.97 -6.25 -6.27
C LEU A 121 15.72 -6.65 -4.82
N GLU A 122 16.63 -7.40 -4.18
CA GLU A 122 16.46 -7.83 -2.79
C GLU A 122 16.31 -6.64 -1.83
N ALA A 123 17.08 -5.56 -2.04
CA ALA A 123 16.91 -4.36 -1.24
C ALA A 123 15.61 -3.63 -1.55
N GLY A 124 15.21 -3.61 -2.83
CA GLY A 124 13.95 -3.03 -3.29
C GLY A 124 12.73 -3.79 -2.78
N LEU A 125 12.79 -5.10 -2.55
CA LEU A 125 11.65 -5.87 -2.01
C LEU A 125 11.27 -5.42 -0.58
N TYR A 126 12.26 -4.95 0.18
CA TYR A 126 12.12 -4.73 1.63
C TYR A 126 12.35 -3.27 2.06
N MET A 127 12.36 -2.33 1.11
CA MET A 127 12.67 -0.91 1.37
C MET A 127 14.01 -0.72 2.11
N SER A 128 15.05 -1.48 1.77
CA SER A 128 16.29 -1.51 2.57
C SER A 128 17.36 -0.53 2.12
N MET A 129 17.20 0.11 0.95
CA MET A 129 18.16 1.08 0.41
C MET A 129 17.45 2.31 -0.15
N CYS A 130 18.12 3.46 -0.09
CA CYS A 130 17.69 4.70 -0.73
C CYS A 130 18.38 4.86 -2.09
N TYR A 131 17.69 5.51 -3.01
CA TYR A 131 18.19 5.94 -4.31
C TYR A 131 17.94 7.42 -4.50
N GLU A 132 18.75 8.07 -5.32
CA GLU A 132 18.42 9.39 -5.86
C GLU A 132 17.20 9.24 -6.78
N ALA A 133 16.18 10.06 -6.57
CA ALA A 133 15.02 10.10 -7.46
C ALA A 133 15.38 10.80 -8.78
N THR A 134 14.95 10.24 -9.91
CA THR A 134 15.13 10.89 -11.22
C THR A 134 14.34 12.21 -11.29
N PRO A 135 14.65 13.13 -12.21
CA PRO A 135 13.85 14.34 -12.41
C PRO A 135 12.37 14.05 -12.67
N ALA A 136 12.07 13.00 -13.44
CA ALA A 136 10.71 12.57 -13.73
C ALA A 136 9.97 12.11 -12.45
N MET A 137 10.66 11.37 -11.57
CA MET A 137 10.08 10.93 -10.29
C MET A 137 9.80 12.11 -9.36
N ARG A 138 10.71 13.09 -9.30
CA ARG A 138 10.56 14.34 -8.52
C ARG A 138 9.35 15.15 -8.97
N GLU A 139 9.11 15.20 -10.27
CA GLU A 139 7.97 15.92 -10.86
C GLU A 139 6.65 15.16 -10.70
N LEU A 140 6.63 13.87 -11.04
CA LEU A 140 5.39 13.08 -11.07
C LEU A 140 4.93 12.62 -9.69
N CYS A 141 5.86 12.31 -8.79
CA CYS A 141 5.58 11.70 -7.49
C CYS A 141 6.32 12.43 -6.34
N PRO A 142 6.11 13.75 -6.17
CA PRO A 142 6.86 14.54 -5.19
C PRO A 142 6.63 14.08 -3.74
N ALA A 143 5.50 13.45 -3.42
CA ALA A 143 5.14 13.09 -2.04
C ALA A 143 6.02 12.00 -1.41
N VAL A 144 6.73 11.23 -2.23
CA VAL A 144 7.60 10.11 -1.83
C VAL A 144 9.08 10.42 -2.00
N VAL A 145 9.42 11.64 -2.42
CA VAL A 145 10.79 12.11 -2.54
C VAL A 145 11.15 12.94 -1.31
N HIS A 146 12.30 12.64 -0.73
CA HIS A 146 12.85 13.30 0.44
C HIS A 146 13.37 14.70 0.08
N LEU A 147 13.58 15.55 1.09
CA LEU A 147 14.13 16.90 0.89
C LEU A 147 15.52 16.92 0.22
N ASP A 148 16.31 15.86 0.42
CA ASP A 148 17.62 15.69 -0.21
C ASP A 148 17.56 15.12 -1.64
N GLY A 149 16.36 14.84 -2.15
CA GLY A 149 16.15 14.29 -3.49
C GLY A 149 16.18 12.76 -3.56
N THR A 150 16.33 12.08 -2.42
CA THR A 150 16.35 10.61 -2.35
C THR A 150 14.95 10.02 -2.13
N ALA A 151 14.80 8.72 -2.35
CA ALA A 151 13.63 7.94 -1.98
C ALA A 151 14.04 6.52 -1.58
N ARG A 152 13.26 5.88 -0.71
CA ARG A 152 13.51 4.50 -0.23
C ARG A 152 12.44 3.54 -0.73
N PRO A 153 12.56 3.05 -1.98
CA PRO A 153 11.48 2.34 -2.63
C PRO A 153 11.26 0.93 -2.11
N GLN A 154 9.99 0.53 -2.11
CA GLN A 154 9.60 -0.84 -2.36
C GLN A 154 9.44 -1.03 -3.88
N VAL A 155 9.96 -2.13 -4.42
CA VAL A 155 9.79 -2.50 -5.82
C VAL A 155 9.04 -3.82 -5.90
N VAL A 156 7.97 -3.85 -6.70
CA VAL A 156 7.07 -5.01 -6.79
C VAL A 156 6.95 -5.55 -8.21
N ASP A 157 6.72 -6.85 -8.34
CA ASP A 157 6.43 -7.53 -9.59
C ASP A 157 5.41 -8.67 -9.41
N GLU A 158 5.20 -9.50 -10.42
CA GLU A 158 4.14 -10.52 -10.43
C GLU A 158 4.21 -11.49 -9.24
N ARG A 159 5.38 -11.62 -8.59
CA ARG A 159 5.58 -12.47 -7.39
C ARG A 159 4.84 -11.94 -6.17
N ASP A 160 4.51 -10.64 -6.14
CA ASP A 160 3.76 -9.98 -5.07
C ASP A 160 2.22 -10.16 -5.21
N GLY A 161 1.78 -10.90 -6.24
CA GLY A 161 0.39 -11.35 -6.38
C GLY A 161 -0.62 -10.20 -6.42
N LEU A 162 -1.58 -10.20 -5.49
CA LEU A 162 -2.63 -9.18 -5.43
C LEU A 162 -2.08 -7.76 -5.30
N TYR A 163 -0.99 -7.57 -4.56
CA TYR A 163 -0.40 -6.25 -4.37
C TYR A 163 0.14 -5.67 -5.68
N PHE A 164 0.81 -6.49 -6.48
CA PHE A 164 1.21 -6.13 -7.83
C PHE A 164 0.01 -5.83 -8.75
N LYS A 165 -1.04 -6.65 -8.71
CA LYS A 165 -2.26 -6.42 -9.52
C LYS A 165 -2.90 -5.07 -9.21
N ILE A 166 -2.95 -4.68 -7.94
CA ILE A 166 -3.43 -3.35 -7.52
C ILE A 166 -2.59 -2.24 -8.17
N LEU A 167 -1.26 -2.33 -8.06
CA LEU A 167 -0.37 -1.33 -8.66
C LEU A 167 -0.45 -1.31 -10.19
N GLU A 168 -0.58 -2.46 -10.84
CA GLU A 168 -0.74 -2.57 -12.29
C GLU A 168 -2.05 -1.92 -12.76
N ARG A 169 -3.16 -2.19 -12.06
CA ARG A 169 -4.47 -1.56 -12.37
C ARG A 169 -4.47 -0.07 -12.09
N TYR A 170 -3.84 0.37 -11.01
CA TYR A 170 -3.65 1.79 -10.73
C TYR A 170 -2.80 2.45 -11.83
N ALA A 171 -1.71 1.82 -12.26
CA ALA A 171 -0.87 2.33 -13.33
C ALA A 171 -1.61 2.43 -14.67
N ALA A 172 -2.41 1.41 -15.02
CA ALA A 172 -3.19 1.39 -16.25
C ALA A 172 -4.24 2.51 -16.30
N THR A 173 -4.82 2.88 -15.16
CA THR A 173 -5.85 3.92 -15.07
C THR A 173 -5.29 5.32 -14.88
N SER A 174 -4.21 5.46 -14.11
CA SER A 174 -3.63 6.77 -13.76
C SER A 174 -2.48 7.22 -14.65
N GLY A 175 -1.81 6.30 -15.35
CA GLY A 175 -0.54 6.53 -16.02
C GLY A 175 0.66 6.66 -15.06
N VAL A 176 0.46 6.46 -13.76
CA VAL A 176 1.49 6.62 -12.72
C VAL A 176 1.85 5.26 -12.14
N HIS A 177 3.14 4.93 -12.12
CA HIS A 177 3.66 3.61 -11.73
C HIS A 177 4.12 3.51 -10.28
N THR A 178 3.89 4.57 -9.49
CA THR A 178 4.32 4.68 -8.10
C THR A 178 3.18 5.17 -7.21
N LEU A 179 3.07 4.56 -6.02
CA LEU A 179 2.19 4.97 -4.93
C LEU A 179 3.03 5.22 -3.67
N ILE A 180 2.43 5.89 -2.69
CA ILE A 180 2.91 5.84 -1.30
C ILE A 180 2.54 4.48 -0.72
N ASN A 181 3.48 3.84 -0.05
CA ASN A 181 3.23 2.76 0.89
C ASN A 181 3.69 3.17 2.30
N THR A 182 2.77 3.11 3.27
CA THR A 182 3.08 3.29 4.69
C THR A 182 2.38 2.25 5.55
N SER A 183 2.83 2.10 6.80
CA SER A 183 2.22 1.21 7.78
C SER A 183 0.73 1.52 7.97
N PHE A 184 -0.09 0.46 8.01
CA PHE A 184 -1.48 0.59 8.43
C PHE A 184 -1.57 0.53 9.95
N ASN A 185 -1.52 1.71 10.56
CA ASN A 185 -1.69 1.95 11.99
C ASN A 185 -2.11 3.40 12.25
N LEU A 186 -2.74 3.64 13.40
CA LEU A 186 -2.84 4.98 13.97
C LEU A 186 -1.54 5.29 14.76
N HIS A 187 -1.33 6.56 15.13
CA HIS A 187 -0.12 6.97 15.86
C HIS A 187 0.10 6.13 17.13
N GLU A 188 1.35 5.77 17.38
CA GLU A 188 1.80 4.98 18.53
C GLU A 188 1.22 3.56 18.66
N GLU A 189 0.44 3.10 17.67
CA GLU A 189 -0.04 1.72 17.60
C GLU A 189 0.84 0.85 16.68
N PRO A 190 0.95 -0.45 16.94
CA PRO A 190 1.58 -1.39 16.01
C PRO A 190 0.79 -1.48 14.70
N ILE A 191 1.44 -2.00 13.65
CA ILE A 191 0.76 -2.37 12.40
C ILE A 191 -0.43 -3.27 12.73
N VAL A 192 -1.60 -2.99 12.14
CA VAL A 192 -2.82 -3.78 12.35
C VAL A 192 -2.56 -5.25 12.07
N CYS A 193 -2.94 -6.12 13.01
CA CYS A 193 -2.64 -7.55 12.94
C CYS A 193 -3.89 -8.36 12.56
N SER A 194 -5.00 -8.10 13.26
CA SER A 194 -6.27 -8.82 13.10
C SER A 194 -7.32 -8.02 12.31
N PRO A 195 -8.38 -8.68 11.79
CA PRO A 195 -9.49 -7.99 11.13
C PRO A 195 -10.14 -6.94 12.02
N LYS A 196 -10.21 -7.22 13.33
CA LYS A 196 -10.74 -6.28 14.33
C LYS A 196 -9.90 -5.01 14.41
N ASP A 197 -8.58 -5.13 14.37
CA ASP A 197 -7.65 -4.00 14.41
C ASP A 197 -7.80 -3.14 13.15
N ALA A 198 -7.88 -3.76 11.97
CA ALA A 198 -8.09 -3.05 10.71
C ALA A 198 -9.42 -2.29 10.68
N LEU A 199 -10.51 -2.92 11.15
CA LEU A 199 -11.82 -2.27 11.27
C LEU A 199 -11.82 -1.15 12.31
N ALA A 200 -11.07 -1.30 13.41
CA ALA A 200 -10.93 -0.24 14.41
C ALA A 200 -10.16 0.97 13.86
N ALA A 201 -9.04 0.72 13.17
CA ALA A 201 -8.25 1.78 12.52
C ALA A 201 -9.06 2.50 11.43
N PHE A 202 -9.84 1.77 10.63
CA PHE A 202 -10.74 2.35 9.64
C PHE A 202 -11.82 3.25 10.29
N ARG A 203 -12.46 2.80 11.37
CA ARG A 203 -13.40 3.62 12.17
C ARG A 203 -12.75 4.86 12.78
N GLY A 204 -11.49 4.73 13.18
CA GLY A 204 -10.66 5.84 13.66
C GLY A 204 -10.24 6.83 12.56
N GLY A 205 -10.58 6.57 11.30
CA GLY A 205 -10.28 7.47 10.18
C GLY A 205 -8.89 7.30 9.57
N ALA A 206 -8.20 6.17 9.83
CA ALA A 206 -6.88 5.91 9.26
C ALA A 206 -6.88 5.84 7.71
N CYS A 207 -8.00 5.41 7.12
CA CYS A 207 -8.18 5.33 5.67
C CYS A 207 -9.62 5.66 5.26
N ASP A 208 -9.80 6.05 4.00
CA ASP A 208 -11.11 6.35 3.42
C ASP A 208 -11.82 5.08 2.93
N VAL A 209 -11.05 4.05 2.62
CA VAL A 209 -11.50 2.76 2.09
C VAL A 209 -10.70 1.67 2.76
N LEU A 210 -11.37 0.63 3.24
CA LEU A 210 -10.73 -0.56 3.78
C LEU A 210 -10.87 -1.72 2.80
N ALA A 211 -9.74 -2.16 2.25
CA ALA A 211 -9.60 -3.21 1.27
C ALA A 211 -9.16 -4.51 1.97
N MET A 212 -10.12 -5.40 2.22
CA MET A 212 -9.98 -6.66 2.94
C MET A 212 -10.37 -7.85 2.05
N PHE A 213 -9.54 -8.18 1.05
CA PHE A 213 -9.89 -9.17 0.02
C PHE A 213 -10.56 -10.43 0.61
N PRO A 214 -11.78 -10.81 0.14
CA PRO A 214 -12.51 -10.27 -1.03
C PRO A 214 -13.42 -9.06 -0.77
N PHE A 215 -13.42 -8.47 0.42
CA PHE A 215 -14.34 -7.39 0.80
C PHE A 215 -13.74 -5.99 0.60
N LEU A 216 -14.52 -5.08 0.03
CA LEU A 216 -14.21 -3.66 -0.03
C LEU A 216 -15.24 -2.89 0.81
N ILE A 217 -14.73 -2.09 1.75
CA ILE A 217 -15.55 -1.34 2.70
C ILE A 217 -15.34 0.14 2.44
N THR A 218 -16.43 0.83 2.15
CA THR A 218 -16.46 2.27 1.91
C THR A 218 -17.55 2.91 2.78
N PRO A 219 -17.36 4.13 3.29
CA PRO A 219 -18.47 4.95 3.76
C PRO A 219 -19.53 5.07 2.65
N ALA A 220 -20.82 5.18 3.01
CA ALA A 220 -21.91 5.24 2.04
C ALA A 220 -21.74 6.35 0.99
N ALA A 221 -21.13 7.48 1.37
CA ALA A 221 -20.84 8.60 0.47
C ALA A 221 -19.77 8.30 -0.60
N LEU A 222 -18.98 7.23 -0.44
CA LEU A 222 -17.88 6.87 -1.33
C LEU A 222 -18.16 5.62 -2.18
N GLN A 223 -19.35 5.03 -2.06
CA GLN A 223 -19.79 3.93 -2.92
C GLN A 223 -19.83 4.38 -4.39
N ILE A 224 -19.23 3.58 -5.27
CA ILE A 224 -19.25 3.85 -6.72
C ILE A 224 -20.57 3.28 -7.25
N PRO A 225 -21.43 4.07 -7.92
CA PRO A 225 -22.70 3.56 -8.44
C PRO A 225 -22.45 2.48 -9.52
N GLY A 226 -23.05 1.30 -9.35
CA GLY A 226 -23.05 0.25 -10.38
C GLY A 226 -22.09 -0.92 -10.16
N THR A 227 -21.45 -1.02 -9.00
CA THR A 227 -20.85 -2.27 -8.48
C THR A 227 -21.81 -2.98 -7.54
#